data_AF-A0A8K2A832-F1
#
_entry.id   AF-A0A8K2A832-F1
#
_cell.length_a   1.000
_cell.length_b   1.000
_cell.length_c   1.000
_cell.angle_alpha   90.00
_cell.angle_beta   90.00
_cell.angle_gamma   90.00
#
_symmetry.space_group_name_H-M   'P 1'
#
loop_
_entity.id
_entity.type
_entity.pdbx_description
1 polymer ?
#
loop_
_entity_poly.entity_id
_entity_poly.type
_entity_poly.pdbx_seq_one_letter_code
_entity_poly.pdbx_strand_id
1 'polypeptide(L)'
;MAINIKNSEVDYLIQQLRQLTELEPTEIVQTALERQYQELRRQRRKAQLDQKLPLIQTAAQEKATDFDPDSLYDEKGLPTWWKSS
;
A
#
# COMPACT_ATOMS: atom_id res chain seq x y z
N MET A 1 -26.80 -6.40 9.13
CA MET A 1 -27.51 -5.11 9.38
C MET A 1 -27.86 -4.52 8.03
N ALA A 2 -29.14 -4.24 7.76
CA ALA A 2 -29.58 -3.64 6.50
C ALA A 2 -29.55 -2.11 6.62
N ILE A 3 -28.85 -1.43 5.71
CA ILE A 3 -28.82 0.04 5.63
C ILE A 3 -30.00 0.45 4.75
N ASN A 4 -30.94 1.22 5.29
CA ASN A 4 -32.08 1.73 4.53
C ASN A 4 -31.74 3.13 3.99
N ILE A 5 -31.39 3.19 2.70
CA ILE A 5 -31.12 4.45 2.00
C ILE A 5 -32.43 4.91 1.36
N LYS A 6 -33.04 5.98 1.91
CA LYS A 6 -34.25 6.59 1.34
C LYS A 6 -33.86 7.80 0.48
N ASN A 7 -33.29 7.55 -0.70
CA ASN A 7 -32.97 8.60 -1.67
C ASN A 7 -33.29 8.11 -3.08
N SER A 8 -34.25 8.78 -3.73
CA SER A 8 -34.75 8.44 -5.07
C SER A 8 -33.69 8.55 -6.16
N GLU A 9 -32.71 9.45 -6.03
CA GLU A 9 -31.61 9.57 -6.98
C GLU A 9 -30.66 8.38 -6.88
N VAL A 10 -30.41 7.89 -5.66
CA VAL A 10 -29.58 6.70 -5.44
C VAL A 10 -30.27 5.46 -6.02
N ASP A 11 -31.58 5.32 -5.82
CA ASP A 11 -32.35 4.23 -6.40
C ASP A 11 -32.29 4.25 -7.93
N TYR A 12 -32.42 5.44 -8.55
CA TYR A 12 -32.31 5.59 -9.99
C TYR A 12 -30.93 5.16 -10.52
N LEU A 13 -29.85 5.60 -9.87
CA LEU A 13 -28.48 5.22 -10.25
C LEU A 13 -28.22 3.72 -10.07
N ILE A 14 -28.75 3.11 -9.00
CA ILE A 14 -28.67 1.66 -8.78
C ILE A 14 -29.39 0.90 -9.89
N GLN A 15 -30.58 1.36 -10.31
CA GLN A 15 -31.31 0.73 -11.41
C GLN A 15 -30.55 0.83 -12.74
N GLN A 16 -29.95 1.99 -13.03
CA GLN A 16 -29.09 2.14 -14.22
C GLN A 16 -27.89 1.20 -14.17
N LEU A 17 -27.22 1.11 -13.03
CA LEU A 17 -26.07 0.21 -12.86
C LEU A 17 -26.48 -1.25 -13.03
N ARG A 18 -27.64 -1.65 -12.48
CA ARG A 18 -28.19 -2.99 -12.68
C ARG A 18 -28.44 -3.32 -14.15
N GLN A 19 -28.98 -2.37 -14.92
CA GLN A 19 -29.18 -2.57 -16.36
C GLN A 19 -27.86 -2.76 -17.13
N LEU A 20 -26.76 -2.18 -16.65
CA LEU A 20 -25.46 -2.25 -17.30
C LEU A 20 -24.61 -3.44 -16.86
N THR A 21 -24.74 -3.88 -15.61
CA THR A 21 -23.87 -4.90 -15.01
C THR A 21 -24.58 -6.21 -14.71
N GLU A 22 -25.92 -6.23 -14.78
CA GLU A 22 -26.78 -7.36 -14.40
C GLU A 22 -26.64 -7.79 -12.93
N LEU A 23 -25.99 -6.96 -12.10
CA LEU A 23 -25.79 -7.23 -10.68
C LEU A 23 -26.97 -6.78 -9.82
N GLU A 24 -27.14 -7.44 -8.67
CA GLU A 24 -28.19 -7.06 -7.74
C GLU A 24 -27.86 -5.74 -7.01
N PRO A 25 -28.87 -4.93 -6.63
CA PRO A 25 -28.68 -3.64 -5.93
C PRO A 25 -27.70 -3.70 -4.76
N THR A 26 -27.79 -4.74 -3.95
CA THR A 26 -26.93 -4.95 -2.78
C THR A 26 -25.47 -5.16 -3.18
N GLU A 27 -25.22 -5.92 -4.24
CA GLU A 27 -23.87 -6.22 -4.74
C GLU A 27 -23.22 -4.97 -5.34
N ILE A 28 -24.00 -4.15 -6.05
CA ILE A 28 -23.58 -2.86 -6.59
C ILE A 28 -23.12 -1.94 -5.46
N VAL A 29 -23.97 -1.78 -4.43
CA VAL A 29 -23.67 -0.92 -3.27
C VAL A 29 -22.47 -1.46 -2.49
N GLN A 30 -22.42 -2.77 -2.25
CA GLN A 30 -21.30 -3.41 -1.54
C GLN A 30 -19.98 -3.17 -2.29
N THR A 31 -19.95 -3.42 -3.60
CA THR A 31 -18.75 -3.23 -4.43
C THR A 31 -18.30 -1.77 -4.42
N ALA A 32 -19.24 -0.82 -4.52
CA ALA A 32 -18.92 0.60 -4.48
C ALA A 32 -18.31 1.00 -3.13
N LEU A 33 -18.89 0.53 -2.03
CA LEU A 33 -18.40 0.80 -0.68
C LEU A 33 -17.03 0.16 -0.43
N GLU A 34 -16.81 -1.08 -0.86
CA GLU A 34 -15.53 -1.77 -0.74
C GLU A 34 -14.43 -1.04 -1.50
N ARG A 35 -14.70 -0.62 -2.75
CA ARG A 35 -13.76 0.18 -3.54
C ARG A 35 -13.41 1.50 -2.85
N GLN A 36 -14.41 2.23 -2.39
CA GLN A 36 -14.21 3.51 -1.68
C GLN A 36 -13.42 3.32 -0.39
N TYR A 37 -13.72 2.27 0.37
CA TYR A 37 -13.01 1.95 1.60
C TYR A 37 -11.54 1.58 1.34
N GLN A 38 -11.27 0.75 0.32
CA GLN A 38 -9.92 0.38 -0.07
C GLN A 38 -9.10 1.59 -0.52
N GLU A 39 -9.71 2.50 -1.29
CA GLU A 39 -9.04 3.73 -1.74
C GLU A 39 -8.69 4.64 -0.55
N LEU A 40 -9.62 4.88 0.36
CA LEU A 40 -9.35 5.64 1.59
C LEU A 40 -8.25 4.98 2.44
N ARG A 41 -8.25 3.65 2.55
CA ARG A 41 -7.20 2.91 3.26
C ARG A 41 -5.85 3.04 2.57
N ARG A 42 -5.81 3.03 1.23
CA ARG A 42 -4.59 3.25 0.45
C ARG A 42 -4.03 4.66 0.68
N GLN A 43 -4.89 5.67 0.59
CA GLN A 43 -4.51 7.07 0.82
C GLN A 43 -3.96 7.29 2.23
N ARG A 44 -4.62 6.74 3.26
CA ARG A 44 -4.13 6.80 4.65
C ARG A 44 -2.76 6.15 4.80
N ARG A 45 -2.56 4.95 4.24
CA ARG A 45 -1.25 4.27 4.28
C ARG A 45 -0.17 5.09 3.58
N LYS A 46 -0.47 5.65 2.41
CA LYS A 46 0.45 6.52 1.69
C LYS A 46 0.84 7.74 2.52
N ALA A 47 -0.14 8.46 3.07
CA ALA A 47 0.12 9.62 3.93
C ALA A 47 0.96 9.26 5.16
N GLN A 48 0.70 8.11 5.80
CA GLN A 48 1.51 7.63 6.92
C GLN A 48 2.94 7.27 6.51
N LEU A 49 3.12 6.67 5.33
CA LEU A 49 4.44 6.38 4.79
C LEU A 49 5.19 7.67 4.46
N ASP A 50 4.56 8.63 3.81
CA ASP A 50 5.15 9.92 3.45
C ASP A 50 5.61 10.69 4.71
N GLN A 51 4.89 10.56 5.84
CA GLN A 51 5.30 11.14 7.12
C GLN A 51 6.48 10.40 7.78
N LYS A 52 6.57 9.08 7.63
CA LYS A 52 7.57 8.24 8.31
C LYS A 52 8.85 8.03 7.50
N LEU A 53 8.76 8.12 6.17
CA LEU A 53 9.88 7.92 5.25
C LEU A 53 11.07 8.85 5.55
N PRO A 54 10.89 10.16 5.81
CA PRO A 54 12.00 11.04 6.13
C PRO A 54 12.76 10.58 7.37
N LEU A 55 12.04 10.20 8.44
CA LEU A 55 12.66 9.74 9.68
C LEU A 55 13.47 8.46 9.47
N ILE A 56 12.94 7.52 8.67
CA ILE A 56 13.63 6.27 8.35
C ILE A 56 14.86 6.54 7.48
N GLN A 57 14.76 7.47 6.51
CA GLN A 57 15.89 7.85 5.66
C GLN A 57 17.00 8.52 6.45
N THR A 58 16.68 9.44 7.36
CA THR A 58 17.67 10.07 8.25
C THR A 58 18.35 9.00 9.12
N ALA A 59 17.58 8.13 9.76
CA ALA A 59 18.14 7.06 10.58
C ALA A 59 19.00 6.06 9.77
N ALA A 60 18.66 5.82 8.50
CA ALA A 60 19.45 4.99 7.61
C ALA A 60 20.75 5.67 7.18
N GLN A 61 20.72 6.99 6.90
CA GLN A 61 21.91 7.78 6.59
C GLN A 61 22.87 7.85 7.78
N GLU A 62 22.36 8.05 9.00
CA GLU A 62 23.19 8.06 10.21
C GLU A 62 23.85 6.71 10.51
N LYS A 63 23.20 5.61 10.11
CA LYS A 63 23.73 4.25 10.29
C LYS A 63 24.53 3.74 9.09
N ALA A 64 24.50 4.44 7.97
CA ALA A 64 25.28 4.08 6.80
C ALA A 64 26.76 4.33 7.13
N THR A 65 27.51 3.25 7.32
CA THR A 65 28.97 3.30 7.22
C THR A 65 29.36 3.45 5.76
N ASP A 66 30.40 4.23 5.50
CA ASP A 66 31.00 4.30 4.17
C ASP A 66 31.36 2.88 3.74
N PHE A 67 30.79 2.49 2.59
CA PHE A 67 31.08 1.21 2.00
C PHE A 67 32.46 1.29 1.36
N ASP A 68 33.43 0.60 1.96
CA ASP A 68 34.75 0.40 1.38
C ASP A 68 34.73 -0.89 0.53
N PRO A 69 34.83 -0.81 -0.81
CA PRO A 69 34.89 -1.99 -1.66
C PRO A 69 36.07 -2.92 -1.32
N ASP A 70 37.18 -2.35 -0.84
CA ASP A 70 38.39 -3.11 -0.50
C ASP A 70 38.25 -3.88 0.82
N SER A 71 37.17 -3.65 1.58
CA SER A 71 36.83 -4.42 2.79
C SER A 71 36.25 -5.81 2.50
N LEU A 72 35.79 -6.06 1.26
CA LEU A 72 35.12 -7.30 0.88
C LEU A 72 36.10 -8.45 0.61
N TYR A 73 37.27 -8.14 0.08
CA TYR A 73 38.27 -9.13 -0.35
C TYR A 73 39.63 -8.78 0.23
N ASP A 74 40.37 -9.79 0.67
CA ASP A 74 41.75 -9.60 1.10
C ASP A 74 42.69 -9.37 -0.08
N GLU A 75 43.97 -9.10 0.20
CA GLU A 75 45.01 -8.89 -0.82
C GLU A 75 45.17 -10.05 -1.83
N LYS A 76 44.59 -11.23 -1.53
CA LYS A 76 44.60 -12.41 -2.41
C LYS A 76 43.30 -12.57 -3.20
N GLY A 77 42.37 -11.62 -3.08
CA GLY A 77 41.06 -11.67 -3.71
C GLY A 77 40.08 -12.63 -3.03
N LEU A 78 40.38 -13.11 -1.81
CA LEU A 78 39.51 -14.01 -1.06
C LEU A 78 38.57 -13.23 -0.15
N PRO A 79 37.31 -13.66 -0.02
CA PRO A 79 36.39 -12.97 0.85
C PRO A 79 36.87 -12.95 2.30
N THR A 80 36.83 -11.79 2.95
CA THR A 80 37.42 -11.57 4.30
C THR A 80 36.84 -12.46 5.41
N TRP A 81 35.55 -12.80 5.30
CA TRP A 81 34.81 -13.77 6.13
C TRP A 81 35.22 -15.26 5.98
N TRP A 82 36.04 -15.62 4.99
CA TRP A 82 36.53 -17.00 4.80
C TRP A 82 37.62 -17.39 5.81
N LYS A 83 38.32 -16.43 6.44
CA LYS A 83 39.46 -16.69 7.35
C LYS A 83 39.09 -17.30 8.71
N SER A 84 37.82 -17.66 8.92
CA SER A 84 37.29 -18.19 10.19
C SER A 84 37.00 -19.70 10.17
N SER A 85 37.55 -20.45 9.22
CA SER A 85 37.50 -21.93 9.16
C SER A 85 38.90 -22.50 9.04
#